data_AF-A0A086MT04-F1
#
_entry.id   AF-A0A086MT04-F1
#
_cell.length_a   1.000
_cell.length_b   1.000
_cell.length_c   1.000
_cell.angle_alpha   90.00
_cell.angle_beta   90.00
_cell.angle_gamma   90.00
#
_symmetry.space_group_name_H-M   'P 1'
#
loop_
_entity.id
_entity.type
_entity.pdbx_description
1 polymer ?
#
loop_
_entity_poly.entity_id
_entity_poly.type
_entity_poly.pdbx_seq_one_letter_code
_entity_poly.pdbx_strand_id
1 'polypeptide(L)'
;MRRESGNRGADGDRDAESVESVLGELYTTPPSDFVPRRTEHAAAARAAGRGEDARRIRAARRPTLAAWAANLLTRFRPEESRRFLDLGQALREAYRTLDADGLKELSAQRRTVVSALSRQAAELADEAGHRLSEAARREVESTLQAVLADPDAAARWAGGHLEGALTPPSEFPSGTVPAEPAPRERPSRPKAPAPGRAKDELAERRRKRQEELTRAEQAAERAARQARDRRAEHADADASLRRTGDELHRAREELSGAEQRLRQARRELERAEREQRESEERERVAAHAMDRAEREAHAAAQKVDRLSGRVKSGRVE
;
A
#
# COMPACT_ATOMS: atom_id res chain seq x y z
N MET A 1 9.35 50.29 24.65
CA MET A 1 9.81 49.01 25.23
C MET A 1 8.56 48.21 25.55
N ARG A 2 8.28 46.99 25.10
CA ARG A 2 9.07 45.90 24.49
C ARG A 2 8.27 45.31 23.34
N ARG A 3 8.99 44.89 22.29
CA ARG A 3 8.50 43.96 21.26
C ARG A 3 8.66 42.56 21.83
N GLU A 4 7.61 41.76 21.82
CA GLU A 4 7.71 40.31 22.05
C GLU A 4 7.27 39.62 20.77
N SER A 5 8.21 39.58 19.83
CA SER A 5 8.12 38.80 18.61
C SER A 5 8.77 37.45 18.84
N GLY A 6 8.06 36.40 18.45
CA GLY A 6 8.66 35.23 17.80
C GLY A 6 9.35 34.22 18.72
N ASN A 7 8.77 33.02 18.81
CA ASN A 7 9.41 31.81 18.28
C ASN A 7 8.50 30.60 18.54
N ARG A 8 7.51 30.39 17.67
CA ARG A 8 6.65 29.19 17.70
C ARG A 8 6.70 28.39 16.40
N GLY A 9 7.79 28.56 15.63
CA GLY A 9 7.93 28.04 14.26
C GLY A 9 9.27 27.40 13.94
N ALA A 10 10.05 26.95 14.93
CA ALA A 10 11.39 26.38 14.72
C ALA A 10 11.58 24.94 15.24
N ASP A 11 10.48 24.22 15.52
CA ASP A 11 10.52 22.78 15.86
C ASP A 11 9.94 21.88 14.77
N GLY A 12 9.23 22.43 13.77
CA GLY A 12 8.64 21.62 12.68
C GLY A 12 9.63 21.13 11.61
N ASP A 13 10.90 21.57 11.66
CA ASP A 13 11.93 21.25 10.66
C ASP A 13 13.04 20.34 11.20
N ARG A 14 13.01 20.00 12.51
CA ARG A 14 13.97 19.06 13.14
C ARG A 14 13.51 17.60 13.08
N ASP A 15 12.24 17.36 12.77
CA ASP A 15 11.69 16.00 12.67
C ASP A 15 12.03 15.30 11.33
N ALA A 16 12.48 16.05 10.32
CA ALA A 16 12.85 15.53 9.00
C ALA A 16 14.16 14.72 8.98
N GLU A 17 14.99 14.79 10.03
CA GLU A 17 16.26 14.06 10.13
C GLU A 17 16.38 13.22 11.43
N SER A 18 15.25 12.81 12.01
CA SER A 18 15.33 11.83 13.11
C SER A 18 15.98 10.53 12.60
N VAL A 19 16.83 9.93 13.42
CA VAL A 19 17.48 8.64 13.11
C VAL A 19 16.48 7.55 12.74
N GLU A 20 15.25 7.62 13.25
CA GLU A 20 14.17 6.69 12.92
C GLU A 20 13.67 6.88 11.48
N SER A 21 13.56 8.13 11.01
CA SER A 21 13.23 8.43 9.61
C SER A 21 14.28 7.86 8.65
N VAL A 22 15.56 8.04 9.00
CA VAL A 22 16.69 7.51 8.23
C VAL A 22 16.70 5.99 8.21
N LEU A 23 16.41 5.34 9.34
CA LEU A 23 16.28 3.87 9.39
C LEU A 23 15.09 3.41 8.55
N GLY A 24 13.95 4.09 8.61
CA GLY A 24 12.79 3.79 7.77
C GLY A 24 13.11 3.86 6.28
N GLU A 25 13.81 4.93 5.83
CA GLU A 25 14.29 5.03 4.45
C GLU A 25 15.24 3.89 4.09
N LEU A 26 16.20 3.60 4.97
CA LEU A 26 17.21 2.59 4.75
C LEU A 26 16.62 1.18 4.61
N TYR A 27 15.61 0.81 5.40
CA TYR A 27 14.95 -0.49 5.30
C TYR A 27 13.92 -0.60 4.17
N THR A 28 13.60 0.51 3.48
CA THR A 28 12.89 0.49 2.19
C THR A 28 13.82 0.52 0.97
N THR A 29 15.11 0.80 1.18
CA THR A 29 16.12 0.69 0.12
C THR A 29 16.38 -0.77 -0.23
N PRO A 30 16.50 -1.13 -1.52
CA PRO A 30 16.81 -2.49 -1.92
C PRO A 30 18.06 -3.06 -1.24
N PRO A 31 18.11 -4.38 -0.94
CA PRO A 31 19.26 -4.98 -0.24
C PRO A 31 20.62 -4.76 -0.91
N SER A 32 20.66 -4.63 -2.25
CA SER A 32 21.89 -4.32 -3.00
C SER A 32 22.46 -2.95 -2.65
N ASP A 33 21.58 -1.96 -2.43
CA ASP A 33 21.95 -0.55 -2.24
C ASP A 33 21.99 -0.14 -0.77
N PHE A 34 21.53 -1.03 0.12
CA PHE A 34 21.47 -0.80 1.56
C PHE A 34 22.83 -0.41 2.17
N VAL A 35 23.90 -1.14 1.86
CA VAL A 35 25.22 -0.89 2.46
C VAL A 35 25.83 0.46 2.03
N PRO A 36 25.81 0.80 0.72
CA PRO A 36 26.17 2.15 0.26
C PRO A 36 25.37 3.25 0.97
N ARG A 37 24.03 3.18 0.94
CA ARG A 37 23.14 4.20 1.55
C ARG A 37 23.37 4.33 3.06
N ARG A 38 23.49 3.21 3.78
CA ARG A 38 23.81 3.21 5.22
C ARG A 38 25.10 3.97 5.52
N THR A 39 26.10 3.80 4.67
CA THR A 39 27.42 4.45 4.85
C THR A 39 27.33 5.95 4.61
N GLU A 40 26.58 6.37 3.59
CA GLU A 40 26.28 7.77 3.29
C GLU A 40 25.52 8.44 4.44
N HIS A 41 24.40 7.87 4.89
CA HIS A 41 23.62 8.42 5.99
C HIS A 41 24.41 8.47 7.30
N ALA A 42 25.23 7.45 7.59
CA ALA A 42 26.09 7.45 8.78
C ALA A 42 27.23 8.48 8.69
N ALA A 43 27.70 8.83 7.50
CA ALA A 43 28.67 9.90 7.29
C ALA A 43 28.02 11.28 7.45
N ALA A 44 26.83 11.47 6.86
CA ALA A 44 26.04 12.69 7.00
C ALA A 44 25.69 12.99 8.47
N ALA A 45 25.24 11.98 9.22
CA ALA A 45 24.96 12.14 10.65
C ALA A 45 26.21 12.52 11.47
N ARG A 46 27.40 12.00 11.12
CA ARG A 46 28.67 12.42 11.75
C ARG A 46 29.02 13.87 11.42
N ALA A 47 28.89 14.26 10.15
CA ALA A 47 29.16 15.63 9.71
C ALA A 47 28.23 16.64 10.40
N ALA A 48 26.99 16.23 10.69
CA ALA A 48 26.01 17.02 11.45
C ALA A 48 26.21 16.98 12.98
N GLY A 49 27.28 16.36 13.50
CA GLY A 49 27.56 16.27 14.94
C GLY A 49 26.70 15.25 15.71
N ARG A 50 25.88 14.45 15.02
CA ARG A 50 24.99 13.42 15.61
C ARG A 50 25.70 12.07 15.72
N GLY A 51 26.71 12.00 16.59
CA GLY A 51 27.58 10.83 16.75
C GLY A 51 26.86 9.54 17.15
N GLU A 52 25.86 9.64 18.05
CA GLU A 52 25.02 8.50 18.47
C GLU A 52 24.14 7.98 17.32
N ASP A 53 23.49 8.87 16.57
CA ASP A 53 22.67 8.49 15.40
C ASP A 53 23.52 7.80 14.33
N ALA A 54 24.73 8.29 14.09
CA ALA A 54 25.66 7.65 13.17
C ALA A 54 26.11 6.25 13.63
N ARG A 55 26.14 5.97 14.95
CA ARG A 55 26.39 4.62 15.49
C ARG A 55 25.19 3.71 15.24
N ARG A 56 23.97 4.21 15.53
CA ARG A 56 22.72 3.49 15.28
C ARG A 56 22.55 3.11 13.81
N ILE A 57 22.74 4.07 12.90
CA ILE A 57 22.65 3.83 11.44
C ILE A 57 23.68 2.79 11.02
N ARG A 58 24.93 2.86 11.52
CA ARG A 58 25.98 1.89 11.17
C ARG A 58 25.70 0.48 11.70
N ALA A 59 25.00 0.38 12.83
CA ALA A 59 24.58 -0.89 13.43
C ALA A 59 23.43 -1.56 12.66
N ALA A 60 22.66 -0.81 11.84
CA ALA A 60 21.60 -1.37 11.01
C ALA A 60 22.13 -2.46 10.08
N ARG A 61 21.48 -3.62 10.11
CA ARG A 61 21.84 -4.80 9.32
C ARG A 61 21.05 -4.83 8.03
N ARG A 62 21.71 -5.32 6.98
CA ARG A 62 21.08 -5.47 5.67
C ARG A 62 19.92 -6.48 5.74
N PRO A 63 18.70 -6.12 5.33
CA PRO A 63 17.58 -7.04 5.29
C PRO A 63 17.79 -8.14 4.23
N THR A 64 17.22 -9.32 4.45
CA THR A 64 17.02 -10.29 3.36
C THR A 64 16.03 -9.75 2.33
N LEU A 65 16.02 -10.29 1.11
CA LEU A 65 15.10 -9.85 0.07
C LEU A 65 13.62 -10.01 0.48
N ALA A 66 13.29 -11.10 1.15
CA ALA A 66 11.95 -11.32 1.68
C ALA A 66 11.59 -10.35 2.82
N ALA A 67 12.52 -10.08 3.74
CA ALA A 67 12.31 -9.13 4.82
C ALA A 67 12.12 -7.69 4.31
N TRP A 68 12.93 -7.29 3.32
CA TRP A 68 12.79 -6.01 2.62
C TRP A 68 11.42 -5.89 1.96
N ALA A 69 10.99 -6.90 1.19
CA ALA A 69 9.66 -6.89 0.56
C ALA A 69 8.51 -6.80 1.60
N ALA A 70 8.66 -7.45 2.76
CA ALA A 70 7.72 -7.31 3.86
C ALA A 70 7.74 -5.90 4.49
N ASN A 71 8.90 -5.23 4.58
CA ASN A 71 9.01 -3.85 5.06
C ASN A 71 8.37 -2.85 4.08
N LEU A 72 8.39 -3.12 2.77
CA LEU A 72 7.72 -2.25 1.78
C LEU A 72 6.22 -2.12 2.06
N LEU A 73 5.57 -3.19 2.53
CA LEU A 73 4.14 -3.16 2.85
C LEU A 73 3.84 -2.12 3.94
N THR A 74 4.64 -2.05 5.00
CA THR A 74 4.37 -1.12 6.11
C THR A 74 4.57 0.34 5.72
N ARG A 75 5.43 0.61 4.73
CA ARG A 75 5.66 1.97 4.21
C ARG A 75 4.66 2.38 3.14
N PHE A 76 4.41 1.52 2.15
CA PHE A 76 3.65 1.87 0.94
C PHE A 76 2.18 1.42 0.98
N ARG A 77 1.81 0.54 1.93
CA ARG A 77 0.45 0.04 2.18
C ARG A 77 0.08 0.13 3.67
N PRO A 78 0.21 1.32 4.31
CA PRO A 78 0.07 1.43 5.76
C PRO A 78 -1.34 1.10 6.25
N GLU A 79 -2.38 1.39 5.48
CA GLU A 79 -3.77 1.05 5.81
C GLU A 79 -4.00 -0.47 5.78
N GLU A 80 -3.52 -1.16 4.75
CA GLU A 80 -3.62 -2.61 4.63
C GLU A 80 -2.78 -3.32 5.71
N SER A 81 -1.58 -2.82 6.02
CA SER A 81 -0.75 -3.32 7.11
C SER A 81 -1.44 -3.19 8.48
N ARG A 82 -2.12 -2.06 8.76
CA ARG A 82 -2.90 -1.89 9.99
C ARG A 82 -4.04 -2.91 10.08
N ARG A 83 -4.84 -3.04 9.01
CA ARG A 83 -5.94 -4.02 8.96
C ARG A 83 -5.43 -5.46 9.16
N PHE A 84 -4.24 -5.77 8.65
CA PHE A 84 -3.62 -7.08 8.84
C PHE A 84 -3.21 -7.35 10.29
N LEU A 85 -2.65 -6.33 10.96
CA LEU A 85 -2.32 -6.41 12.39
C LEU A 85 -3.58 -6.60 13.24
N ASP A 86 -4.65 -5.88 12.93
CA ASP A 86 -5.95 -6.00 13.60
C ASP A 86 -6.54 -7.41 13.43
N LEU A 87 -6.44 -7.98 12.21
CA LEU A 87 -6.83 -9.37 11.94
C LEU A 87 -6.01 -10.36 12.79
N GLY A 88 -4.71 -10.15 12.91
CA GLY A 88 -3.84 -10.97 13.76
C GLY A 88 -4.26 -10.91 15.24
N GLN A 89 -4.61 -9.73 15.73
CA GLN A 89 -5.14 -9.55 17.09
C GLN A 89 -6.46 -10.29 17.29
N ALA A 90 -7.40 -10.14 16.36
CA ALA A 90 -8.71 -10.82 16.41
C ALA A 90 -8.57 -12.35 16.38
N LEU A 91 -7.66 -12.87 15.53
CA LEU A 91 -7.33 -14.29 15.47
C LEU A 91 -6.81 -14.80 16.81
N ARG A 92 -5.83 -14.12 17.42
CA ARG A 92 -5.25 -14.51 18.71
C ARG A 92 -6.29 -14.49 19.83
N GLU A 93 -7.19 -13.49 19.84
CA GLU A 93 -8.28 -13.45 20.83
C GLU A 93 -9.26 -14.62 20.63
N ALA A 94 -9.65 -14.92 19.39
CA ALA A 94 -10.54 -16.06 19.08
C ALA A 94 -9.93 -17.41 19.50
N TYR A 95 -8.62 -17.60 19.29
CA TYR A 95 -7.89 -18.78 19.78
C TYR A 95 -7.89 -18.84 21.32
N ARG A 96 -7.77 -17.70 22.01
CA ARG A 96 -7.80 -17.62 23.48
C ARG A 96 -9.17 -17.95 24.06
N THR A 97 -10.25 -17.56 23.38
CA THR A 97 -11.64 -17.77 23.84
C THR A 97 -12.26 -19.09 23.36
N LEU A 98 -11.52 -19.91 22.60
CA LEU A 98 -11.99 -21.19 22.02
C LEU A 98 -13.29 -21.05 21.20
N ASP A 99 -13.44 -19.95 20.46
CA ASP A 99 -14.58 -19.73 19.58
C ASP A 99 -14.42 -20.52 18.27
N ALA A 100 -14.99 -21.73 18.23
CA ALA A 100 -14.83 -22.66 17.11
C ALA A 100 -15.44 -22.16 15.78
N ASP A 101 -16.57 -21.44 15.85
CA ASP A 101 -17.24 -20.91 14.65
C ASP A 101 -16.47 -19.70 14.10
N GLY A 102 -16.02 -18.79 14.98
CA GLY A 102 -15.12 -17.70 14.62
C GLY A 102 -13.80 -18.18 14.01
N LEU A 103 -13.26 -19.29 14.52
CA LEU A 103 -11.98 -19.83 14.06
C LEU A 103 -12.02 -20.31 12.61
N LYS A 104 -13.14 -20.90 12.16
CA LYS A 104 -13.28 -21.42 10.80
C LYS A 104 -13.36 -20.29 9.77
N GLU A 105 -14.15 -19.26 10.08
CA GLU A 105 -14.29 -18.06 9.23
C GLU A 105 -12.95 -17.30 9.15
N LEU A 106 -12.33 -17.02 10.30
CA LEU A 106 -11.05 -16.30 10.37
C LEU A 106 -9.89 -17.08 9.73
N SER A 107 -9.93 -18.42 9.77
CA SER A 107 -8.92 -19.26 9.10
C SER A 107 -8.99 -19.19 7.57
N ALA A 108 -10.21 -19.11 7.00
CA ALA A 108 -10.39 -18.92 5.56
C ALA A 108 -9.95 -17.51 5.13
N GLN A 109 -10.33 -16.50 5.93
CA GLN A 109 -9.92 -15.11 5.72
C GLN A 109 -8.39 -14.94 5.80
N ARG A 110 -7.74 -15.61 6.75
CA ARG A 110 -6.27 -15.62 6.91
C ARG A 110 -5.55 -15.99 5.61
N ARG A 111 -5.94 -17.08 4.96
CA ARG A 111 -5.24 -17.56 3.75
C ARG A 111 -5.36 -16.58 2.59
N THR A 112 -6.56 -16.03 2.40
CA THR A 112 -6.84 -15.03 1.36
C THR A 112 -6.05 -13.75 1.59
N VAL A 113 -6.05 -13.22 2.82
CA VAL A 113 -5.37 -11.96 3.15
C VAL A 113 -3.84 -12.12 3.08
N VAL A 114 -3.28 -13.22 3.58
CA VAL A 114 -1.83 -13.50 3.47
C VAL A 114 -1.40 -13.59 2.00
N SER A 115 -2.17 -14.29 1.16
CA SER A 115 -1.85 -14.41 -0.27
C SER A 115 -1.93 -13.05 -0.98
N ALA A 116 -2.91 -12.22 -0.65
CA ALA A 116 -3.05 -10.88 -1.22
C ALA A 116 -1.88 -9.97 -0.83
N LEU A 117 -1.49 -9.91 0.45
CA LEU A 117 -0.35 -9.13 0.91
C LEU A 117 0.99 -9.63 0.37
N SER A 118 1.17 -10.96 0.26
CA SER A 118 2.33 -11.56 -0.39
C SER A 118 2.46 -11.12 -1.85
N ARG A 119 1.33 -11.09 -2.58
CA ARG A 119 1.30 -10.59 -3.96
C ARG A 119 1.63 -9.11 -4.03
N GLN A 120 1.05 -8.28 -3.16
CA GLN A 120 1.36 -6.84 -3.09
C GLN A 120 2.83 -6.58 -2.75
N ALA A 121 3.44 -7.36 -1.85
CA ALA A 121 4.87 -7.26 -1.55
C ALA A 121 5.72 -7.59 -2.79
N ALA A 122 5.30 -8.60 -3.57
CA ALA A 122 5.97 -8.95 -4.82
C ALA A 122 5.81 -7.87 -5.90
N GLU A 123 4.64 -7.24 -6.00
CA GLU A 123 4.38 -6.11 -6.90
C GLU A 123 5.25 -4.90 -6.54
N LEU A 124 5.31 -4.51 -5.26
CA LEU A 124 6.17 -3.42 -4.78
C LEU A 124 7.66 -3.70 -5.03
N ALA A 125 8.08 -4.95 -4.86
CA ALA A 125 9.45 -5.37 -5.15
C ALA A 125 9.77 -5.29 -6.66
N ASP A 126 8.82 -5.65 -7.53
CA ASP A 126 8.95 -5.57 -8.98
C ASP A 126 8.98 -4.11 -9.48
N GLU A 127 8.12 -3.24 -8.92
CA GLU A 127 8.13 -1.79 -9.16
C GLU A 127 9.49 -1.15 -8.80
N ALA A 128 10.14 -1.66 -7.76
CA ALA A 128 11.49 -1.28 -7.36
C ALA A 128 12.61 -1.98 -8.17
N GLY A 129 12.27 -2.78 -9.19
CA GLY A 129 13.22 -3.45 -10.08
C GLY A 129 13.79 -4.77 -9.55
N HIS A 130 13.24 -5.32 -8.46
CA HIS A 130 13.73 -6.53 -7.80
C HIS A 130 12.66 -7.62 -7.77
N ARG A 131 12.57 -8.39 -8.86
CA ARG A 131 11.63 -9.51 -8.95
C ARG A 131 11.92 -10.60 -7.92
N LEU A 132 10.93 -10.90 -7.07
CA LEU A 132 11.06 -11.96 -6.07
C LEU A 132 11.04 -13.36 -6.71
N SER A 133 11.95 -14.22 -6.28
CA SER A 133 11.89 -15.65 -6.59
C SER A 133 10.75 -16.32 -5.84
N GLU A 134 10.31 -17.50 -6.31
CA GLU A 134 9.27 -18.28 -5.63
C GLU A 134 9.68 -18.69 -4.20
N ALA A 135 10.98 -18.88 -3.94
CA ALA A 135 11.49 -19.11 -2.59
C ALA A 135 11.34 -17.86 -1.70
N ALA A 136 11.70 -16.68 -2.21
CA ALA A 136 11.55 -15.43 -1.49
C ALA A 136 10.07 -15.08 -1.22
N ARG A 137 9.16 -15.38 -2.17
CA ARG A 137 7.71 -15.22 -1.96
C ARG A 137 7.19 -16.11 -0.83
N ARG A 138 7.64 -17.37 -0.77
CA ARG A 138 7.31 -18.28 0.34
C ARG A 138 7.84 -17.77 1.68
N GLU A 139 9.02 -17.16 1.71
CA GLU A 139 9.57 -16.53 2.93
C GLU A 139 8.75 -15.30 3.37
N VAL A 140 8.26 -14.49 2.42
CA VAL A 140 7.32 -13.39 2.72
C VAL A 140 6.03 -13.94 3.32
N GLU A 141 5.44 -14.98 2.72
CA GLU A 141 4.24 -15.63 3.26
C GLU A 141 4.46 -16.19 4.67
N SER A 142 5.58 -16.86 4.91
CA SER A 142 6.00 -17.32 6.24
C SER A 142 6.07 -16.17 7.23
N THR A 143 6.66 -15.04 6.83
CA THR A 143 6.77 -13.84 7.68
C THR A 143 5.39 -13.29 8.04
N LEU A 144 4.50 -13.15 7.06
CA LEU A 144 3.12 -12.70 7.27
C LEU A 144 2.32 -13.67 8.15
N GLN A 145 2.55 -14.98 8.01
CA GLN A 145 1.94 -15.98 8.90
C GLN A 145 2.43 -15.86 10.34
N ALA A 146 3.73 -15.58 10.55
CA ALA A 146 4.30 -15.35 11.87
C ALA A 146 3.68 -14.10 12.54
N VAL A 147 3.51 -13.01 11.77
CA VAL A 147 2.86 -11.77 12.25
C VAL A 147 1.43 -11.99 12.75
N LEU A 148 0.67 -12.88 12.11
CA LEU A 148 -0.68 -13.22 12.58
C LEU A 148 -0.65 -14.08 13.84
N ALA A 149 0.32 -14.97 13.97
CA ALA A 149 0.39 -15.93 15.06
C ALA A 149 0.98 -15.36 16.35
N ASP A 150 1.95 -14.45 16.26
CA ASP A 150 2.77 -14.00 17.38
C ASP A 150 2.71 -12.46 17.54
N PRO A 151 2.31 -11.95 18.72
CA PRO A 151 2.31 -10.50 18.98
C PRO A 151 3.70 -9.86 18.88
N ASP A 152 4.78 -10.58 19.21
CA ASP A 152 6.14 -10.05 19.12
C ASP A 152 6.59 -9.92 17.67
N ALA A 153 6.27 -10.93 16.84
CA ALA A 153 6.43 -10.86 15.38
C ALA A 153 5.64 -9.69 14.78
N ALA A 154 4.40 -9.46 15.25
CA ALA A 154 3.56 -8.36 14.80
C ALA A 154 4.17 -6.99 15.13
N ALA A 155 4.67 -6.81 16.37
CA ALA A 155 5.32 -5.57 16.78
C ALA A 155 6.60 -5.31 15.98
N ARG A 156 7.42 -6.34 15.73
CA ARG A 156 8.64 -6.24 14.93
C ARG A 156 8.35 -5.86 13.47
N TRP A 157 7.34 -6.47 12.86
CA TRP A 157 6.95 -6.13 11.49
C TRP A 157 6.34 -4.72 11.41
N ALA A 158 5.48 -4.34 12.35
CA ALA A 158 4.90 -2.99 12.44
C ALA A 158 5.99 -1.91 12.55
N GLY A 159 7.13 -2.24 13.15
CA GLY A 159 8.30 -1.36 13.18
C GLY A 159 8.94 -1.09 11.81
N GLY A 160 8.73 -1.95 10.79
CA GLY A 160 9.24 -1.74 9.43
C GLY A 160 10.74 -1.98 9.23
N HIS A 161 11.42 -2.54 10.23
CA HIS A 161 12.88 -2.75 10.23
C HIS A 161 13.27 -4.24 10.28
N LEU A 162 12.53 -5.12 9.59
CA LEU A 162 12.86 -6.55 9.59
C LEU A 162 14.20 -6.80 8.88
N GLU A 163 15.13 -7.47 9.57
CA GLU A 163 16.43 -7.87 9.04
C GLU A 163 16.40 -9.23 8.33
N GLY A 164 15.47 -10.10 8.70
CA GLY A 164 15.32 -11.44 8.15
C GLY A 164 13.86 -11.90 8.17
N ALA A 165 13.57 -12.92 7.37
CA ALA A 165 12.24 -13.51 7.33
C ALA A 165 11.87 -14.09 8.70
N LEU A 166 10.60 -13.95 9.09
CA LEU A 166 10.09 -14.53 10.32
C LEU A 166 9.51 -15.91 10.00
N THR A 167 9.88 -16.90 10.81
CA THR A 167 9.30 -18.25 10.72
C THR A 167 8.16 -18.36 11.72
N PRO A 168 6.96 -18.80 11.31
CA PRO A 168 5.89 -19.04 12.26
C PRO A 168 6.31 -20.15 13.23
N PRO A 169 5.90 -20.11 14.51
CA PRO A 169 6.13 -21.23 15.41
C PRO A 169 5.55 -22.51 14.79
N SER A 170 6.34 -23.59 14.78
CA SER A 170 6.00 -24.88 14.18
C SER A 170 4.86 -25.61 14.89
N GLU A 171 4.40 -25.07 16.01
CA GLU A 171 3.37 -25.65 16.87
C GLU A 171 2.39 -24.53 17.25
N PHE A 172 1.15 -24.62 16.75
CA PHE A 172 0.05 -24.11 17.54
C PHE A 172 0.03 -24.91 18.85
N PRO A 173 -0.03 -24.30 20.04
CA PRO A 173 -0.15 -25.06 21.27
C PRO A 173 -1.53 -25.73 21.27
N SER A 174 -1.59 -26.95 20.72
CA SER A 174 -2.65 -27.89 20.99
C SER A 174 -2.51 -28.23 22.47
N GLY A 175 -3.44 -27.73 23.26
CA GLY A 175 -3.39 -27.71 24.71
C GLY A 175 -2.96 -29.04 25.32
N THR A 176 -1.77 -29.06 25.89
CA THR A 176 -1.45 -29.93 27.01
C THR A 176 -2.03 -29.26 28.24
N VAL A 177 -3.17 -29.76 28.69
CA VAL A 177 -3.69 -29.55 30.05
C VAL A 177 -2.90 -30.47 30.98
N PRO A 178 -2.27 -29.96 32.06
CA PRO A 178 -1.94 -30.78 33.20
C PRO A 178 -2.68 -30.34 34.46
N ALA A 179 -2.89 -31.33 35.32
CA ALA A 179 -3.20 -31.27 36.74
C ALA A 179 -4.69 -31.21 37.16
N GLU A 180 -5.27 -32.41 37.26
CA GLU A 180 -5.60 -33.05 38.56
C GLU A 180 -6.03 -32.14 39.74
N PRO A 181 -7.12 -32.51 40.43
CA PRO A 181 -7.21 -32.29 41.87
C PRO A 181 -7.22 -33.62 42.63
N ALA A 182 -6.22 -33.78 43.50
CA ALA A 182 -6.19 -34.78 44.56
C ALA A 182 -7.25 -34.46 45.66
N PRO A 183 -7.62 -35.46 46.50
CA PRO A 183 -8.91 -35.54 47.16
C PRO A 183 -8.96 -34.72 48.46
N ARG A 184 -10.12 -34.10 48.75
CA ARG A 184 -10.39 -33.52 50.08
C ARG A 184 -11.69 -34.06 50.67
N GLU A 185 -11.60 -34.16 51.99
CA GLU A 185 -12.40 -34.93 52.94
C GLU A 185 -13.89 -34.60 52.99
N ARG A 186 -14.64 -35.60 53.45
CA ARG A 186 -16.05 -35.55 53.83
C ARG A 186 -16.29 -34.50 54.93
N PRO A 187 -17.32 -33.65 54.81
CA PRO A 187 -17.98 -33.09 55.97
C PRO A 187 -19.23 -33.90 56.33
N SER A 188 -19.44 -33.99 57.63
CA SER A 188 -20.56 -34.62 58.33
C SER A 188 -21.94 -34.13 57.88
N ARG A 189 -22.85 -35.09 57.77
CA ARG A 189 -24.29 -35.00 57.55
C ARG A 189 -24.97 -34.00 58.51
N PRO A 190 -25.69 -32.96 58.02
CA PRO A 190 -26.61 -32.21 58.84
C PRO A 190 -27.97 -32.92 58.96
N LYS A 191 -28.59 -32.69 60.11
CA LYS A 191 -29.89 -33.17 60.57
C LYS A 191 -31.01 -32.79 59.59
N ALA A 192 -31.92 -33.72 59.34
CA ALA A 192 -33.11 -33.53 58.50
C ALA A 192 -34.01 -32.41 59.05
N PRO A 193 -34.47 -31.43 58.23
CA PRO A 193 -35.53 -30.52 58.61
C PRO A 193 -36.91 -31.12 58.28
N ALA A 194 -37.92 -30.66 59.01
CA ALA A 194 -39.29 -31.14 58.99
C ALA A 194 -40.00 -30.99 57.60
N PRO A 195 -41.05 -31.80 57.32
CA PRO A 195 -41.56 -32.05 55.96
C PRO A 195 -42.33 -30.90 55.27
N GLY A 196 -42.44 -29.73 55.90
CA GLY A 196 -43.23 -28.60 55.38
C GLY A 196 -42.41 -27.55 54.61
N ARG A 197 -41.15 -27.28 54.99
CA ARG A 197 -40.36 -26.14 54.45
C ARG A 197 -39.56 -26.46 53.18
N ALA A 198 -39.31 -27.74 52.90
CA ALA A 198 -38.49 -28.17 51.75
C ALA A 198 -39.23 -28.10 50.39
N LYS A 199 -40.57 -28.17 50.38
CA LYS A 199 -41.36 -28.03 49.14
C LYS A 199 -41.41 -26.59 48.64
N ASP A 200 -41.50 -25.62 49.55
CA ASP A 200 -41.53 -24.21 49.21
C ASP A 200 -40.18 -23.73 48.65
N GLU A 201 -39.06 -24.18 49.24
CA GLU A 201 -37.71 -23.85 48.75
C GLU A 201 -37.43 -24.41 47.35
N LEU A 202 -37.96 -25.60 47.03
CA LEU A 202 -37.87 -26.19 45.69
C LEU A 202 -38.73 -25.43 44.66
N ALA A 203 -39.91 -24.94 45.06
CA ALA A 203 -40.77 -24.15 44.18
C ALA A 203 -40.15 -22.77 43.88
N GLU A 204 -39.54 -22.13 44.87
CA GLU A 204 -38.81 -20.86 44.70
C GLU A 204 -37.58 -21.03 43.80
N ARG A 205 -36.79 -22.09 44.00
CA ARG A 205 -35.66 -22.43 43.11
C ARG A 205 -36.10 -22.68 41.67
N ARG A 206 -37.26 -23.32 41.44
CA ARG A 206 -37.81 -23.52 40.09
C ARG A 206 -38.23 -22.21 39.45
N ARG A 207 -38.91 -21.32 40.19
CA ARG A 207 -39.26 -19.97 39.69
C ARG A 207 -38.01 -19.17 39.32
N LYS A 208 -37.01 -19.13 40.20
CA LYS A 208 -35.75 -18.42 39.93
C LYS A 208 -35.04 -18.95 38.68
N ARG A 209 -34.96 -20.27 38.52
CA ARG A 209 -34.40 -20.89 37.29
C ARG A 209 -35.20 -20.54 36.04
N GLN A 210 -36.54 -20.49 36.13
CA GLN A 210 -37.38 -20.12 35.00
C GLN A 210 -37.17 -18.64 34.61
N GLU A 211 -37.07 -17.75 35.59
CA GLU A 211 -36.75 -16.33 35.35
C GLU A 211 -35.34 -16.14 34.76
N GLU A 212 -34.36 -16.89 35.27
CA GLU A 212 -32.99 -16.92 34.71
C GLU A 212 -33.00 -17.43 33.26
N LEU A 213 -33.76 -18.49 32.96
CA LEU A 213 -33.91 -19.02 31.60
C LEU A 213 -34.52 -17.98 30.65
N THR A 214 -35.65 -17.36 31.03
CA THR A 214 -36.29 -16.33 30.19
C THR A 214 -35.39 -15.11 29.97
N ARG A 215 -34.61 -14.71 30.99
CA ARG A 215 -33.61 -13.64 30.82
C ARG A 215 -32.48 -14.04 29.87
N ALA A 216 -32.02 -15.30 29.96
CA ALA A 216 -31.00 -15.83 29.06
C ALA A 216 -31.52 -15.94 27.61
N GLU A 217 -32.75 -16.38 27.40
CA GLU A 217 -33.41 -16.44 26.09
C GLU A 217 -33.52 -15.04 25.46
N GLN A 218 -34.00 -14.05 26.23
CA GLN A 218 -34.07 -12.67 25.75
C GLN A 218 -32.70 -12.07 25.46
N ALA A 219 -31.68 -12.40 26.26
CA ALA A 219 -30.31 -11.97 26.01
C ALA A 219 -29.74 -12.61 24.73
N ALA A 220 -30.00 -13.90 24.50
CA ALA A 220 -29.60 -14.60 23.30
C ALA A 220 -30.30 -14.04 22.05
N GLU A 221 -31.60 -13.71 22.14
CA GLU A 221 -32.33 -13.10 21.04
C GLU A 221 -31.77 -11.71 20.68
N ARG A 222 -31.48 -10.88 21.69
CA ARG A 222 -30.84 -9.57 21.48
C ARG A 222 -29.47 -9.71 20.83
N ALA A 223 -28.65 -10.64 21.31
CA ALA A 223 -27.33 -10.91 20.73
C ALA A 223 -27.44 -11.41 19.29
N ALA A 224 -28.40 -12.29 18.99
CA ALA A 224 -28.65 -12.78 17.64
C ALA A 224 -29.12 -11.68 16.68
N ARG A 225 -29.98 -10.76 17.14
CA ARG A 225 -30.40 -9.57 16.38
C ARG A 225 -29.21 -8.66 16.09
N GLN A 226 -28.42 -8.33 17.11
CA GLN A 226 -27.22 -7.53 16.95
C GLN A 226 -26.22 -8.17 15.96
N ALA A 227 -26.02 -9.48 16.03
CA ALA A 227 -25.15 -10.19 15.09
C ALA A 227 -25.67 -10.13 13.64
N ARG A 228 -26.99 -10.20 13.43
CA ARG A 228 -27.60 -10.04 12.10
C ARG A 228 -27.43 -8.62 11.57
N ASP A 229 -27.66 -7.61 12.42
CA ASP A 229 -27.50 -6.20 12.05
C ASP A 229 -26.05 -5.91 11.65
N ARG A 230 -25.06 -6.37 12.44
CA ARG A 230 -23.64 -6.23 12.11
C ARG A 230 -23.23 -6.97 10.83
N ARG A 231 -23.82 -8.13 10.55
CA ARG A 231 -23.58 -8.85 9.28
C ARG A 231 -24.16 -8.09 8.09
N ALA A 232 -25.34 -7.49 8.24
CA ALA A 232 -25.95 -6.67 7.20
C ALA A 232 -25.10 -5.41 6.92
N GLU A 233 -24.70 -4.69 7.97
CA GLU A 233 -23.80 -3.53 7.86
C GLU A 233 -22.49 -3.89 7.16
N HIS A 234 -21.88 -5.05 7.50
CA HIS A 234 -20.67 -5.52 6.84
C HIS A 234 -20.91 -5.86 5.36
N ALA A 235 -22.02 -6.51 5.02
CA ALA A 235 -22.36 -6.82 3.64
C ALA A 235 -22.57 -5.56 2.80
N ASP A 236 -23.22 -4.55 3.36
CA ASP A 236 -23.42 -3.25 2.71
C ASP A 236 -22.08 -2.52 2.51
N ALA A 237 -21.19 -2.57 3.49
CA ALA A 237 -19.84 -2.01 3.40
C ALA A 237 -19.00 -2.72 2.32
N ASP A 238 -19.05 -4.06 2.23
CA ASP A 238 -18.34 -4.83 1.19
C ASP A 238 -18.90 -4.52 -0.21
N ALA A 239 -20.24 -4.42 -0.35
CA ALA A 239 -20.87 -4.04 -1.60
C ALA A 239 -20.53 -2.60 -2.02
N SER A 240 -20.40 -1.67 -1.06
CA SER A 240 -19.92 -0.31 -1.32
C SER A 240 -18.46 -0.31 -1.77
N LEU A 241 -17.60 -1.07 -1.09
CA LEU A 241 -16.18 -1.18 -1.42
C LEU A 241 -15.99 -1.72 -2.85
N ARG A 242 -16.70 -2.79 -3.21
CA ARG A 242 -16.67 -3.36 -4.57
C ARG A 242 -17.08 -2.34 -5.63
N ARG A 243 -18.19 -1.62 -5.42
CA ARG A 243 -18.65 -0.57 -6.34
C ARG A 243 -17.60 0.52 -6.53
N THR A 244 -17.04 1.04 -5.44
CA THR A 244 -15.98 2.07 -5.53
C THR A 244 -14.70 1.55 -6.18
N GLY A 245 -14.38 0.25 -5.99
CA GLY A 245 -13.26 -0.40 -6.66
C GLY A 245 -13.46 -0.53 -8.16
N ASP A 246 -14.66 -0.92 -8.60
CA ASP A 246 -15.03 -1.02 -10.02
C ASP A 246 -15.04 0.35 -10.70
N GLU A 247 -15.55 1.39 -10.01
CA GLU A 247 -15.51 2.78 -10.47
C GLU A 247 -14.07 3.28 -10.64
N LEU A 248 -13.20 3.01 -9.66
CA LEU A 248 -11.78 3.37 -9.74
C LEU A 248 -11.07 2.65 -10.89
N HIS A 249 -11.38 1.37 -11.12
CA HIS A 249 -10.81 0.62 -12.24
C HIS A 249 -11.24 1.22 -13.58
N ARG A 250 -12.53 1.53 -13.76
CA ARG A 250 -13.04 2.19 -14.98
C ARG A 250 -12.37 3.54 -15.20
N ALA A 251 -12.27 4.36 -14.15
CA ALA A 251 -11.61 5.66 -14.25
C ALA A 251 -10.13 5.56 -14.67
N ARG A 252 -9.42 4.50 -14.22
CA ARG A 252 -8.02 4.23 -14.65
C ARG A 252 -7.92 3.82 -16.12
N GLU A 253 -8.83 2.96 -16.60
CA GLU A 253 -8.89 2.59 -18.02
C GLU A 253 -9.20 3.81 -18.90
N GLU A 254 -10.14 4.66 -18.47
CA GLU A 254 -10.46 5.91 -19.16
C GLU A 254 -9.26 6.87 -19.22
N LEU A 255 -8.52 7.03 -18.12
CA LEU A 255 -7.31 7.83 -18.06
C LEU A 255 -6.24 7.29 -19.02
N SER A 256 -5.95 6.00 -18.98
CA SER A 256 -4.99 5.35 -19.89
C SER A 256 -5.38 5.55 -21.35
N GLY A 257 -6.66 5.37 -21.68
CA GLY A 257 -7.19 5.63 -23.02
C GLY A 257 -7.07 7.10 -23.44
N ALA A 258 -7.33 8.05 -22.53
CA ALA A 258 -7.17 9.48 -22.79
C ALA A 258 -5.70 9.86 -23.02
N GLU A 259 -4.77 9.31 -22.26
CA GLU A 259 -3.33 9.53 -22.44
C GLU A 259 -2.82 8.97 -23.77
N GLN A 260 -3.31 7.80 -24.19
CA GLN A 260 -2.98 7.23 -25.50
C GLN A 260 -3.45 8.15 -26.63
N ARG A 261 -4.70 8.63 -26.56
CA ARG A 261 -5.24 9.61 -27.52
C ARG A 261 -4.44 10.90 -27.54
N LEU A 262 -4.02 11.42 -26.38
CA LEU A 262 -3.18 12.61 -26.28
C LEU A 262 -1.81 12.39 -26.94
N ARG A 263 -1.17 11.24 -26.72
CA ARG A 263 0.10 10.89 -27.37
C ARG A 263 -0.05 10.79 -28.88
N GLN A 264 -1.14 10.22 -29.38
CA GLN A 264 -1.41 10.14 -30.80
C GLN A 264 -1.63 11.54 -31.40
N ALA A 265 -2.50 12.36 -30.80
CA ALA A 265 -2.78 13.72 -31.26
C ALA A 265 -1.52 14.59 -31.30
N ARG A 266 -0.60 14.44 -30.33
CA ARG A 266 0.71 15.14 -30.35
C ARG A 266 1.57 14.72 -31.53
N ARG A 267 1.65 13.43 -31.85
CA ARG A 267 2.41 12.93 -33.01
C ARG A 267 1.82 13.43 -34.33
N GLU A 268 0.50 13.48 -34.43
CA GLU A 268 -0.21 14.02 -35.59
C GLU A 268 0.05 15.52 -35.75
N LEU A 269 0.00 16.29 -34.66
CA LEU A 269 0.35 17.71 -34.65
C LEU A 269 1.80 17.94 -35.12
N GLU A 270 2.77 17.24 -34.53
CA GLU A 270 4.17 17.35 -34.92
C GLU A 270 4.40 17.01 -36.40
N ARG A 271 3.64 16.05 -36.94
CA ARG A 271 3.69 15.70 -38.36
C ARG A 271 3.11 16.81 -39.23
N ALA A 272 1.94 17.33 -38.88
CA ALA A 272 1.31 18.43 -39.60
C ALA A 272 2.20 19.68 -39.61
N GLU A 273 2.84 19.99 -38.48
CA GLU A 273 3.81 21.09 -38.39
C GLU A 273 5.04 20.89 -39.28
N ARG A 274 5.56 19.66 -39.39
CA ARG A 274 6.65 19.36 -40.32
C ARG A 274 6.21 19.55 -41.77
N GLU A 275 5.05 19.02 -42.14
CA GLU A 275 4.48 19.14 -43.49
C GLU A 275 4.19 20.60 -43.87
N GLN A 276 3.74 21.42 -42.91
CA GLN A 276 3.57 22.86 -43.08
C GLN A 276 4.92 23.54 -43.35
N ARG A 277 5.94 23.30 -42.51
CA ARG A 277 7.28 23.90 -42.69
C ARG A 277 7.89 23.53 -44.04
N GLU A 278 7.76 22.28 -44.47
CA GLU A 278 8.21 21.84 -45.79
C GLU A 278 7.45 22.53 -46.93
N SER A 279 6.13 22.72 -46.78
CA SER A 279 5.31 23.42 -47.76
C SER A 279 5.70 24.90 -47.88
N GLU A 280 5.92 25.58 -46.76
CA GLU A 280 6.39 26.97 -46.70
C GLU A 280 7.81 27.12 -47.30
N GLU A 281 8.68 26.13 -47.13
CA GLU A 281 10.00 26.13 -47.77
C GLU A 281 9.89 25.94 -49.28
N ARG A 282 9.05 24.99 -49.75
CA ARG A 282 8.80 24.78 -51.19
C ARG A 282 8.21 26.02 -51.85
N GLU A 283 7.26 26.68 -51.20
CA GLU A 283 6.69 27.94 -51.67
C GLU A 283 7.77 29.02 -51.82
N ARG A 284 8.60 29.22 -50.78
CA ARG A 284 9.71 30.18 -50.82
C ARG A 284 10.68 29.90 -51.96
N VAL A 285 11.07 28.64 -52.14
CA VAL A 285 11.97 28.23 -53.23
C VAL A 285 11.34 28.47 -54.60
N ALA A 286 10.06 28.13 -54.77
CA ALA A 286 9.31 28.35 -56.01
C ALA A 286 9.17 29.84 -56.33
N ALA A 287 8.86 30.68 -55.33
CA ALA A 287 8.79 32.13 -55.49
C ALA A 287 10.12 32.73 -55.96
N HIS A 288 11.24 32.33 -55.34
CA HIS A 288 12.57 32.76 -55.78
C HIS A 288 12.94 32.27 -57.18
N ALA A 289 12.50 31.07 -57.57
CA ALA A 289 12.71 30.56 -58.93
C ALA A 289 11.89 31.37 -59.96
N MET A 290 10.63 31.70 -59.65
CA MET A 290 9.79 32.58 -60.48
C MET A 290 10.42 33.96 -60.64
N ASP A 291 10.82 34.61 -59.55
CA ASP A 291 11.47 35.93 -59.60
C ASP A 291 12.71 35.95 -60.51
N ARG A 292 13.51 34.88 -60.46
CA ARG A 292 14.68 34.75 -61.35
C ARG A 292 14.27 34.58 -62.81
N ALA A 293 13.31 33.69 -63.08
CA ALA A 293 12.81 33.46 -64.43
C ALA A 293 12.19 34.73 -65.05
N GLU A 294 11.44 35.51 -64.26
CA GLU A 294 10.87 36.79 -64.70
C GLU A 294 11.96 37.82 -65.05
N ARG A 295 13.01 37.94 -64.21
CA ARG A 295 14.15 38.82 -64.48
C ARG A 295 14.91 38.41 -65.74
N GLU A 296 15.14 37.11 -65.93
CA GLU A 296 15.80 36.58 -67.12
C GLU A 296 14.96 36.84 -68.39
N ALA A 297 13.65 36.59 -68.33
CA ALA A 297 12.73 36.88 -69.41
C ALA A 297 12.71 38.38 -69.76
N HIS A 298 12.67 39.26 -68.75
CA HIS A 298 12.71 40.70 -68.94
C HIS A 298 14.03 41.15 -69.59
N ALA A 299 15.17 40.64 -69.11
CA ALA A 299 16.49 40.94 -69.69
C ALA A 299 16.62 40.45 -71.14
N ALA A 300 16.06 39.27 -71.45
CA ALA A 300 16.02 38.73 -72.80
C ALA A 300 15.16 39.61 -73.74
N ALA A 301 13.97 40.03 -73.29
CA ALA A 301 13.10 40.94 -74.04
C ALA A 301 13.80 42.27 -74.34
N GLN A 302 14.41 42.91 -73.34
CA GLN A 302 15.19 44.14 -73.53
C GLN A 302 16.36 43.98 -74.52
N LYS A 303 16.99 42.79 -74.56
CA LYS A 303 18.06 42.50 -75.53
C LYS A 303 17.50 42.40 -76.95
N VAL A 304 16.36 41.74 -77.14
CA VAL A 304 15.65 41.66 -78.43
C VAL A 304 15.28 43.06 -78.92
N ASP A 305 14.71 43.91 -78.05
CA ASP A 305 14.34 45.29 -78.41
C ASP A 305 15.55 46.12 -78.83
N ARG A 306 16.67 46.06 -78.09
CA ARG A 306 17.92 46.76 -78.45
C ARG A 306 18.49 46.31 -79.79
N LEU A 307 18.50 45.00 -80.06
CA LEU A 307 19.01 44.46 -81.32
C LEU A 307 18.10 44.83 -82.50
N SER A 308 16.78 44.74 -82.32
CA SER A 308 15.82 45.11 -83.37
C SER A 308 15.86 46.60 -83.70
N GLY A 309 16.03 47.48 -82.71
CA GLY A 309 16.24 48.91 -82.91
C GLY A 309 17.51 49.22 -83.71
N ARG A 310 18.62 48.52 -83.43
CA ARG A 310 19.88 48.67 -84.18
C ARG A 310 19.75 48.21 -85.64
N VAL A 311 19.06 47.11 -85.90
CA VAL A 311 18.80 46.62 -87.27
C VAL A 311 17.93 47.61 -88.06
N LYS A 312 16.93 48.24 -87.42
CA LYS A 312 16.10 49.27 -88.06
C LYS A 312 16.89 50.56 -88.35
N SER A 313 17.79 50.97 -87.45
CA SER A 313 18.60 52.18 -87.62
C SER A 313 19.75 52.02 -88.62
N GLY A 314 20.28 50.80 -88.82
CA GLY A 314 21.35 50.50 -89.77
C GLY A 314 20.92 50.26 -91.21
N ARG A 315 19.62 50.43 -91.53
CA ARG A 315 19.04 50.22 -92.87
C ARG A 315 18.74 51.53 -93.62
N VAL A 316 19.29 52.66 -93.14
CA VAL A 316 19.03 54.03 -93.65
C VAL A 316 20.26 54.64 -94.36
N GLU A 317 21.35 53.87 -94.54
CA GLU A 317 22.42 54.22 -95.49
C GLU A 317 22.30 53.38 -96.77
#